data_AF-A0A2H0MUR4-F1
#
_entry.id   AF-A0A2H0MUR4-F1
#
_cell.length_a   1.000
_cell.length_b   1.000
_cell.length_c   1.000
_cell.angle_alpha   90.00
_cell.angle_beta   90.00
_cell.angle_gamma   90.00
#
_symmetry.space_group_name_H-M   'P 1'
#
loop_
_entity.id
_entity.type
_entity.pdbx_description
1 polymer ?
#
loop_
_entity_poly.entity_id
_entity_poly.type
_entity_poly.pdbx_seq_one_letter_code
_entity_poly.pdbx_strand_id
1 'polypeptide(L)'
;MERRARHILVTSIEAANMFRDTLLEFQKELAEQASDDPEKEYQDLQKLENLFSRLAKKYSTCPSKALGGSLDWIYAGIAVSDSPDILNQELVNAIMSAPKDGIGEPVKTVFGYHLIMICDTQIHIPRVKKTTGTQVPSVPGIPGVPK
;
A
#
# COMPACT_ATOMS: atom_id res chain seq x y z
N MET A 1 -3.91 -13.17 6.24
CA MET A 1 -2.63 -12.51 5.92
C MET A 1 -2.99 -11.19 5.26
N GLU A 2 -2.49 -10.09 5.78
CA GLU A 2 -2.67 -8.74 5.21
C GLU A 2 -1.40 -8.36 4.45
N ARG A 3 -1.56 -7.67 3.33
CA ARG A 3 -0.45 -7.18 2.51
C ARG A 3 -0.62 -5.70 2.28
N ARG A 4 0.40 -4.92 2.61
CA ARG A 4 0.46 -3.51 2.24
C ARG A 4 1.01 -3.42 0.84
N ALA A 5 0.22 -2.84 -0.06
CA ALA A 5 0.61 -2.68 -1.45
C ALA A 5 0.46 -1.23 -1.91
N ARG A 6 1.21 -0.90 -2.95
CA ARG A 6 1.04 0.32 -3.72
C ARG A 6 0.72 -0.04 -5.16
N HIS A 7 0.00 0.83 -5.85
CA HIS A 7 -0.23 0.69 -7.29
C HIS A 7 -0.02 1.98 -8.08
N ILE A 8 0.29 1.79 -9.35
CA ILE A 8 0.35 2.86 -10.36
C ILE A 8 -0.62 2.48 -11.46
N LEU A 9 -1.71 3.24 -11.57
CA LEU A 9 -2.63 3.14 -12.71
C LEU A 9 -2.13 3.98 -13.89
N VAL A 10 -1.95 3.37 -15.05
CA VAL A 10 -1.59 4.01 -16.31
C VAL A 10 -2.48 3.53 -17.44
N THR A 11 -2.62 4.32 -18.50
CA THR A 11 -3.49 3.97 -19.65
C THR A 11 -2.78 3.11 -20.70
N SER A 12 -1.45 2.99 -20.65
CA SER A 12 -0.65 2.22 -21.61
C SER A 12 0.15 1.13 -20.93
N ILE A 13 0.12 -0.08 -21.50
CA ILE A 13 0.93 -1.22 -21.06
C ILE A 13 2.43 -0.94 -21.21
N GLU A 14 2.83 -0.17 -22.23
CA GLU A 14 4.23 0.22 -22.43
C GLU A 14 4.73 1.07 -21.27
N ALA A 15 3.93 2.05 -20.85
CA ALA A 15 4.24 2.87 -19.68
C ALA A 15 4.34 2.00 -18.41
N ALA A 16 3.40 1.07 -18.22
CA ALA A 16 3.42 0.16 -17.07
C ALA A 16 4.69 -0.71 -17.05
N ASN A 17 5.10 -1.24 -18.20
CA ASN A 17 6.32 -2.02 -18.33
C ASN A 17 7.59 -1.17 -18.13
N MET A 18 7.63 0.06 -18.65
CA MET A 18 8.76 0.96 -18.41
C MET A 18 8.93 1.25 -16.91
N PHE A 19 7.84 1.53 -16.18
CA PHE A 19 7.91 1.73 -14.74
C PHE A 19 8.36 0.47 -14.02
N ARG A 20 7.83 -0.71 -14.39
CA ARG A 20 8.25 -1.99 -13.84
C ARG A 20 9.74 -2.23 -14.04
N ASP A 21 10.24 -2.03 -15.25
CA ASP A 21 11.63 -2.25 -15.62
C ASP A 21 12.56 -1.31 -14.85
N THR A 22 12.24 -0.02 -14.79
CA THR A 22 12.97 0.98 -13.99
C THR A 22 13.03 0.59 -12.51
N LEU A 23 11.93 0.09 -11.95
CA LEU A 23 11.88 -0.32 -10.55
C LEU A 23 12.67 -1.61 -10.29
N LEU A 24 12.64 -2.56 -11.22
CA LEU A 24 13.41 -3.80 -11.14
C LEU A 24 14.92 -3.53 -11.28
N GLU A 25 15.30 -2.65 -12.21
CA GLU A 25 16.68 -2.20 -12.37
C GLU A 25 17.17 -1.50 -11.10
N PHE A 26 16.35 -0.62 -10.52
CA PHE A 26 16.69 0.05 -9.26
C PHE A 26 16.79 -0.94 -8.09
N GLN A 27 15.86 -1.90 -7.97
CA GLN A 27 15.94 -2.95 -6.96
C GLN A 27 17.21 -3.79 -7.12
N LYS A 28 17.60 -4.10 -8.36
CA LYS A 28 18.83 -4.84 -8.68
C LYS A 28 20.08 -4.03 -8.32
N GLU A 29 20.14 -2.75 -8.68
CA GLU A 29 21.24 -1.85 -8.33
C GLU A 29 21.44 -1.77 -6.81
N LEU A 30 20.33 -1.63 -6.07
CA LEU A 30 20.33 -1.64 -4.60
C LEU A 30 20.85 -2.99 -4.08
N ALA A 31 20.39 -4.11 -4.63
CA ALA A 31 20.87 -5.44 -4.24
C ALA A 31 22.37 -5.65 -4.55
N GLU A 32 22.85 -5.19 -5.72
CA GLU A 32 24.24 -5.29 -6.17
C GLU A 32 25.21 -4.43 -5.34
N GLN A 33 24.72 -3.36 -4.71
CA GLN A 33 25.50 -2.51 -3.82
C GLN A 33 25.81 -3.25 -2.51
N ALA A 34 26.72 -4.22 -2.53
CA ALA A 34 27.10 -5.00 -1.35
C ALA A 34 27.50 -4.08 -0.19
N SER A 35 26.68 -4.07 0.86
CA SER A 35 26.97 -3.42 2.15
C SER A 35 26.77 -4.48 3.22
N ASP A 36 27.68 -4.52 4.19
CA ASP A 36 27.66 -5.48 5.31
C ASP A 36 26.61 -5.12 6.38
N ASP A 37 25.77 -4.14 6.09
CA ASP A 37 24.87 -3.53 7.06
C ASP A 37 23.54 -4.31 7.13
N PRO A 38 23.12 -4.81 8.30
CA PRO A 38 21.85 -5.53 8.44
C PRO A 38 20.62 -4.64 8.23
N GLU A 39 20.76 -3.31 8.26
CA GLU A 39 19.68 -2.37 7.96
C GLU A 39 19.56 -2.06 6.46
N LYS A 40 20.49 -2.58 5.64
CA LYS A 40 20.53 -2.29 4.21
C LYS A 40 19.26 -2.73 3.49
N GLU A 41 18.77 -3.95 3.77
CA GLU A 41 17.53 -4.48 3.16
C GLU A 41 16.34 -3.55 3.42
N TYR A 42 16.23 -3.05 4.65
CA TYR A 42 15.17 -2.09 5.02
C TYR A 42 15.35 -0.76 4.27
N GLN A 43 16.58 -0.24 4.20
CA GLN A 43 16.86 0.99 3.46
C GLN A 43 16.58 0.86 1.95
N ASP A 44 16.92 -0.28 1.35
CA ASP A 44 16.68 -0.57 -0.06
C ASP A 44 15.18 -0.60 -0.35
N LEU A 45 14.39 -1.24 0.51
CA LEU A 45 12.93 -1.21 0.42
C LEU A 45 12.35 0.19 0.57
N GLN A 46 12.85 0.98 1.53
CA GLN A 46 12.41 2.37 1.68
C GLN A 46 12.73 3.22 0.44
N LYS A 47 13.91 3.05 -0.16
CA LYS A 47 14.32 3.76 -1.38
C LYS A 47 13.42 3.34 -2.56
N LEU A 48 13.19 2.05 -2.73
CA LEU A 48 12.34 1.49 -3.77
C LEU A 48 10.89 1.99 -3.61
N GLU A 49 10.36 1.95 -2.39
CA GLU A 49 9.03 2.48 -2.08
C GLU A 49 8.92 3.99 -2.38
N ASN A 50 9.95 4.77 -2.02
CA ASN A 50 9.97 6.20 -2.28
C ASN A 50 9.98 6.49 -3.78
N LEU A 51 10.75 5.74 -4.56
CA LEU A 51 10.76 5.84 -6.02
C LEU A 51 9.38 5.51 -6.60
N PHE A 52 8.76 4.42 -6.16
CA PHE A 52 7.41 4.01 -6.57
C PHE A 52 6.37 5.10 -6.26
N SER A 53 6.40 5.65 -5.04
CA SER A 53 5.54 6.73 -4.58
C SER A 53 5.65 7.98 -5.46
N ARG A 54 6.87 8.33 -5.88
CA ARG A 54 7.12 9.46 -6.78
C ARG A 54 6.59 9.21 -8.18
N LEU A 55 6.78 8.00 -8.72
CA LEU A 55 6.23 7.60 -10.00
C LEU A 55 4.69 7.63 -9.97
N ALA A 56 4.09 7.09 -8.92
CA ALA A 56 2.65 7.14 -8.72
C ALA A 56 2.11 8.57 -8.67
N LYS A 57 2.74 9.46 -7.90
CA LYS A 57 2.35 10.89 -7.83
C LYS A 57 2.39 11.58 -9.18
N LYS A 58 3.39 11.25 -10.00
CA LYS A 58 3.68 11.95 -11.26
C LYS A 58 2.90 11.39 -12.45
N TYR A 59 2.76 10.08 -12.53
CA TYR A 59 2.23 9.39 -13.71
C TYR A 59 0.92 8.64 -13.45
N SER A 60 0.55 8.35 -12.20
CA SER A 60 -0.68 7.61 -11.95
C SER A 60 -1.93 8.46 -12.20
N THR A 61 -2.89 7.86 -12.88
CA THR A 61 -4.21 8.45 -13.14
C THR A 61 -5.20 8.20 -12.00
N CYS A 62 -4.89 7.31 -11.06
CA CYS A 62 -5.78 6.96 -9.93
C CYS A 62 -5.78 8.08 -8.86
N PRO A 63 -6.91 8.37 -8.18
CA PRO A 63 -6.95 9.35 -7.08
C PRO A 63 -5.99 9.02 -5.92
N SER A 64 -5.63 7.75 -5.75
CA SER A 64 -4.59 7.31 -4.79
C SER A 64 -3.19 7.91 -5.06
N LYS A 65 -2.95 8.56 -6.20
CA LYS A 65 -1.70 9.27 -6.49
C LYS A 65 -1.35 10.31 -5.42
N ALA A 66 -2.34 10.91 -4.76
CA ALA A 66 -2.11 11.85 -3.65
C ALA A 66 -1.29 11.21 -2.51
N LEU A 67 -1.51 9.92 -2.27
CA LEU A 67 -0.81 9.10 -1.28
C LEU A 67 0.35 8.31 -1.89
N GLY A 68 0.78 8.64 -3.11
CA GLY A 68 1.82 7.88 -3.82
C GLY A 68 1.38 6.46 -4.18
N GLY A 69 0.11 6.30 -4.56
CA GLY A 69 -0.44 5.02 -5.00
C GLY A 69 -0.70 4.04 -3.86
N SER A 70 -0.73 4.49 -2.61
CA SER A 70 -0.93 3.60 -1.46
C SER A 70 -2.34 3.01 -1.43
N LEU A 71 -2.43 1.68 -1.32
CA LEU A 71 -3.70 0.92 -1.24
C LEU A 71 -4.07 0.51 0.19
N ASP A 72 -3.28 0.90 1.19
CA ASP A 72 -3.42 0.45 2.59
C ASP A 72 -3.29 -1.09 2.72
N TRP A 73 -3.80 -1.67 3.82
CA TRP A 73 -3.73 -3.09 4.11
C TRP A 73 -4.81 -3.87 3.39
N ILE A 74 -4.39 -4.71 2.44
CA ILE A 74 -5.29 -5.56 1.66
C ILE A 74 -5.28 -6.98 2.24
N TYR A 75 -6.47 -7.57 2.42
CA TYR A 75 -6.65 -8.96 2.85
C TYR A 75 -7.62 -9.68 1.91
N ALA A 76 -7.53 -11.01 1.82
CA ALA A 76 -8.26 -11.83 0.84
C ALA A 76 -9.80 -11.71 0.91
N GLY A 77 -10.35 -11.15 1.99
CA GLY A 77 -11.79 -10.93 2.18
C GLY A 77 -12.19 -9.46 2.28
N ILE A 78 -11.34 -8.52 1.85
CA ILE A 78 -11.66 -7.09 1.92
C ILE A 78 -12.85 -6.77 1.00
N ALA A 79 -13.79 -6.00 1.51
CA ALA A 79 -14.90 -5.48 0.73
C ALA A 79 -14.37 -4.40 -0.22
N VAL A 80 -14.10 -4.78 -1.47
CA VAL A 80 -13.73 -3.83 -2.54
C VAL A 80 -14.83 -2.77 -2.80
N SER A 81 -16.04 -2.98 -2.27
CA SER A 81 -17.18 -2.09 -2.38
C SER A 81 -16.98 -0.72 -1.74
N ASP A 82 -16.11 -0.59 -0.73
CA ASP A 82 -15.83 0.70 -0.09
C ASP A 82 -15.00 1.64 -0.99
N SER A 83 -14.28 1.13 -1.98
CA SER A 83 -13.39 1.94 -2.84
C SER A 83 -13.20 1.33 -4.23
N PRO A 84 -14.25 1.16 -5.05
CA PRO A 84 -14.16 0.49 -6.35
C PRO A 84 -13.26 1.22 -7.37
N ASP A 85 -13.10 2.53 -7.23
CA ASP A 85 -12.25 3.35 -8.10
C ASP A 85 -10.73 3.14 -7.82
N ILE A 86 -10.40 2.73 -6.60
CA ILE A 86 -9.02 2.56 -6.13
C ILE A 86 -8.66 1.08 -6.04
N LEU A 87 -9.57 0.25 -5.55
CA LEU A 87 -9.37 -1.16 -5.23
C LEU A 87 -10.36 -2.02 -6.02
N ASN A 88 -9.83 -2.79 -6.97
CA ASN A 88 -10.61 -3.71 -7.80
C ASN A 88 -10.37 -5.16 -7.39
N GLN A 89 -11.33 -6.06 -7.66
CA GLN A 89 -11.17 -7.47 -7.31
C GLN A 89 -9.99 -8.13 -8.04
N GLU A 90 -9.75 -7.78 -9.31
CA GLU A 90 -8.56 -8.23 -10.06
C GLU A 90 -7.26 -7.75 -9.40
N LEU A 91 -7.25 -6.50 -8.91
CA LEU A 91 -6.11 -5.91 -8.22
C LEU A 91 -5.82 -6.63 -6.90
N VAL A 92 -6.87 -6.90 -6.10
CA VAL A 92 -6.76 -7.66 -4.84
C VAL A 92 -6.22 -9.06 -5.12
N ASN A 93 -6.74 -9.75 -6.13
CA ASN A 93 -6.27 -11.09 -6.48
C ASN A 93 -4.79 -11.07 -6.91
N ALA A 94 -4.39 -10.08 -7.70
CA ALA A 94 -3.00 -9.92 -8.10
C ALA A 94 -2.08 -9.58 -6.92
N ILE A 95 -2.51 -8.73 -5.97
CA ILE A 95 -1.77 -8.46 -4.72
C ILE A 95 -1.59 -9.75 -3.90
N MET A 96 -2.61 -10.60 -3.84
CA MET A 96 -2.58 -11.88 -3.12
C MET A 96 -1.74 -12.95 -3.83
N SER A 97 -1.71 -12.92 -5.17
CA SER A 97 -0.91 -13.82 -5.99
C SER A 97 0.54 -13.36 -6.18
N ALA A 98 0.83 -12.06 -6.00
CA ALA A 98 2.16 -11.49 -6.18
C ALA A 98 3.16 -12.04 -5.15
N PRO A 99 4.44 -12.20 -5.53
CA PRO A 99 5.51 -12.55 -4.61
C PRO A 99 5.70 -11.47 -3.54
N LYS A 100 6.15 -11.89 -2.35
CA LYS A 100 6.49 -10.97 -1.26
C LYS A 100 7.69 -10.10 -1.68
N ASP A 101 7.68 -8.83 -1.30
CA ASP A 101 8.74 -7.85 -1.64
C ASP A 101 8.98 -7.60 -3.13
N GLY A 102 8.01 -7.97 -3.97
CA GLY A 102 8.13 -7.88 -5.42
C GLY A 102 7.31 -6.75 -6.05
N ILE A 103 7.81 -6.29 -7.20
CA ILE A 103 6.99 -5.59 -8.19
C ILE A 103 6.25 -6.65 -9.00
N GLY A 104 4.92 -6.66 -8.89
CA GLY A 104 4.04 -7.55 -9.63
C GLY A 104 3.96 -7.18 -11.11
N GLU A 105 3.34 -8.07 -11.89
CA GLU A 105 3.06 -7.79 -13.29
C GLU A 105 1.93 -6.76 -13.43
N PRO A 106 1.95 -5.93 -14.49
CA PRO A 106 0.89 -4.97 -14.72
C PRO A 106 -0.44 -5.68 -15.02
N VAL A 107 -1.44 -5.43 -14.19
CA VAL A 107 -2.78 -6.03 -14.30
C VAL A 107 -3.65 -5.14 -15.17
N LYS A 108 -4.23 -5.71 -16.22
CA LYS A 108 -5.20 -5.00 -17.06
C LYS A 108 -6.57 -5.00 -16.39
N THR A 109 -7.19 -3.84 -16.27
CA THR A 109 -8.56 -3.64 -15.80
C THR A 109 -9.32 -2.72 -16.75
N VAL A 110 -10.58 -2.43 -16.45
CA VAL A 110 -11.40 -1.46 -17.19
C VAL A 110 -10.86 -0.03 -17.13
N PHE A 111 -10.05 0.31 -16.12
CA PHE A 111 -9.48 1.65 -15.94
C PHE A 111 -8.13 1.82 -16.65
N GLY A 112 -7.46 0.71 -17.00
CA GLY A 112 -6.13 0.71 -17.60
C GLY A 112 -5.25 -0.41 -17.07
N TYR A 113 -3.96 -0.13 -16.92
CA TYR A 113 -2.96 -1.06 -16.41
C TYR A 113 -2.51 -0.64 -15.02
N HIS A 114 -2.66 -1.55 -14.07
CA HIS A 114 -2.25 -1.36 -12.67
C HIS A 114 -0.94 -2.09 -12.43
N LEU A 115 0.13 -1.34 -12.22
CA LEU A 115 1.38 -1.90 -11.73
C LEU A 115 1.33 -1.97 -10.20
N ILE A 116 1.62 -3.13 -9.61
CA ILE A 116 1.48 -3.37 -8.17
C ILE A 116 2.87 -3.58 -7.55
N MET A 117 3.09 -3.05 -6.36
CA MET A 117 4.27 -3.34 -5.54
C MET A 117 3.83 -3.75 -4.14
N ILE A 118 4.34 -4.89 -3.66
CA ILE A 118 4.15 -5.32 -2.27
C ILE A 118 5.24 -4.67 -1.43
N CYS A 119 4.84 -3.87 -0.44
CA CYS A 119 5.78 -3.22 0.47
C CYS A 119 5.93 -3.95 1.79
N ASP A 120 4.84 -4.56 2.29
CA ASP A 120 4.87 -5.24 3.58
C ASP A 120 3.85 -6.39 3.61
N THR A 121 4.15 -7.45 4.36
CA THR A 121 3.21 -8.55 4.60
C THR A 121 3.16 -8.88 6.07
N GLN A 122 1.97 -8.79 6.67
CA GLN A 122 1.77 -9.09 8.08
C GLN A 122 0.73 -10.20 8.27
N ILE A 123 0.83 -10.91 9.40
CA ILE A 123 -0.21 -11.85 9.81
C ILE A 123 -1.45 -11.02 10.13
N HIS A 124 -2.58 -11.34 9.48
CA HIS A 124 -3.84 -10.67 9.78
C HIS A 124 -4.25 -11.06 11.20
N ILE A 125 -4.07 -10.14 12.13
CA ILE A 125 -4.67 -10.23 13.45
C ILE A 125 -5.96 -9.42 13.34
N PRO A 126 -7.15 -10.03 13.44
CA PRO A 126 -8.39 -9.28 13.39
C PRO A 126 -8.38 -8.26 14.53
N ARG A 127 -8.07 -7.01 14.20
CA ARG A 127 -8.11 -5.91 15.16
C ARG A 127 -9.57 -5.73 15.53
N VAL A 128 -9.92 -6.10 16.77
CA VAL A 128 -11.17 -5.68 17.39
C VAL A 128 -11.27 -4.18 17.14
N LYS A 129 -12.27 -3.77 16.34
CA LYS A 129 -12.55 -2.37 16.04
C LYS A 129 -12.65 -1.67 17.39
N LYS A 130 -11.63 -0.90 17.77
CA LYS A 130 -11.77 0.13 18.79
C LYS A 130 -12.67 1.17 18.15
N THR A 131 -13.98 0.98 18.32
CA THR A 131 -15.00 2.00 18.16
C THR A 131 -14.52 3.21 18.93
N THR A 132 -14.07 4.22 18.20
CA THR A 132 -13.87 5.58 18.68
C THR A 132 -15.24 6.13 19.05
N GLY A 133 -15.72 5.75 20.23
CA GLY A 133 -16.82 6.38 20.93
C GLY A 133 -16.23 7.11 22.14
N THR A 134 -15.57 8.25 21.91
CA THR A 134 -15.35 9.22 22.99
C THR A 134 -16.72 9.82 23.33
N GLN A 135 -17.51 9.09 24.10
CA GLN A 135 -18.46 9.71 25.01
C GLN A 135 -17.79 9.68 26.37
N VAL A 136 -17.23 10.83 26.73
CA VAL A 136 -16.88 11.12 28.10
C VAL A 136 -18.14 10.90 28.95
N PRO A 137 -18.13 10.06 30.00
CA PRO A 137 -19.19 10.11 30.98
C PRO A 137 -19.05 11.44 31.73
N SER A 138 -20.05 12.32 31.58
CA SER A 138 -20.20 13.52 32.41
C SER A 138 -20.20 13.09 33.88
N VAL A 139 -19.14 13.47 34.59
CA VAL A 139 -18.98 13.28 36.03
C VAL A 139 -20.17 13.93 36.77
N PRO A 140 -20.88 13.22 37.67
CA PRO A 140 -21.87 13.85 38.53
C PRO A 140 -21.16 14.75 39.55
N GLY A 141 -21.53 16.02 39.57
CA GLY A 141 -20.99 17.01 40.49
C GLY A 141 -21.37 16.72 41.94
N ILE A 142 -20.38 16.62 42.82
CA ILE A 142 -20.55 16.78 44.27
C ILE A 142 -19.31 17.54 44.76
N PRO A 143 -19.50 18.75 45.32
CA PRO A 143 -19.17 18.92 46.74
C PRO A 143 -20.18 19.84 47.45
N GLY A 144 -21.03 19.24 48.29
CA GLY A 144 -21.76 19.96 49.34
C GLY A 144 -20.87 20.11 50.56
N VAL A 145 -20.41 21.34 50.79
CA VAL A 145 -19.64 21.78 51.97
C VAL A 145 -20.47 21.69 53.26
N PRO A 146 -19.87 21.33 54.41
CA PRO A 146 -20.54 21.31 55.70
C PRO A 146 -20.69 22.72 56.30
N LYS A 147 -21.81 22.99 56.95
CA LYS A 147 -21.94 23.95 58.07
C LYS A 147 -22.73 23.30 59.20
#